data_AF-A0A379XIF7-F1
#
_entry.id   AF-A0A379XIF7-F1
#
_cell.length_a   1.000
_cell.length_b   1.000
_cell.length_c   1.000
_cell.angle_alpha   90.00
_cell.angle_beta   90.00
_cell.angle_gamma   90.00
#
_symmetry.space_group_name_H-M   'P 1'
#
loop_
_entity.id
_entity.type
_entity.pdbx_description
1 polymer ?
#
loop_
_entity_poly.entity_id
_entity_poly.type
_entity_poly.pdbx_seq_one_letter_code
_entity_poly.pdbx_strand_id
1 'polypeptide(L)' 'MAELSKRYGCEVEHWFVEQGCNYCGYARYVKGETEVYITDELEWGNADPDDEDSFQDITGPEWIINNVAHFGG' A
#
# COMPACT_ATOMS: atom_id res chain seq x y z
N MET A 1 3.84 -2.34 14.22
CA MET A 1 4.48 -3.37 13.37
C MET A 1 5.86 -3.79 13.89
N ALA A 2 6.75 -2.86 14.21
CA ALA A 2 8.03 -3.16 14.89
C ALA A 2 7.87 -4.07 16.13
N GLU A 3 6.97 -3.71 17.05
CA GLU A 3 6.73 -4.54 18.24
C GLU A 3 6.23 -5.95 17.94
N LEU A 4 5.50 -6.15 16.82
CA LEU A 4 5.06 -7.48 16.38
C LEU A 4 6.25 -8.29 15.86
N SER A 5 7.10 -7.68 15.02
CA SER A 5 8.35 -8.28 14.56
C SER A 5 9.25 -8.70 15.73
N LYS A 6 9.37 -7.86 16.77
CA LYS A 6 10.10 -8.19 18.00
C LYS A 6 9.46 -9.32 18.79
N ARG A 7 8.13 -9.28 18.96
CA ARG A 7 7.38 -10.25 19.79
C ARG A 7 7.41 -11.65 19.19
N TYR A 8 7.32 -11.76 17.87
CA TYR A 8 7.27 -13.04 17.18
C TYR A 8 8.61 -13.44 16.54
N GLY A 9 9.64 -12.60 16.66
CA GLY A 9 10.96 -12.84 16.06
C GLY A 9 10.91 -12.96 14.54
N CYS A 10 9.88 -12.39 13.91
CA CYS A 10 9.63 -12.48 12.47
C CYS A 10 9.92 -11.16 11.77
N GLU A 11 10.06 -11.23 10.45
CA GLU A 11 10.02 -10.06 9.60
C GLU A 11 8.58 -9.66 9.32
N VAL A 12 8.28 -8.37 9.40
CA VAL A 12 6.97 -7.82 9.07
C VAL A 12 7.14 -6.86 7.91
N GLU A 13 6.50 -7.21 6.80
CA GLU A 13 6.35 -6.34 5.64
C GLU A 13 4.94 -5.74 5.67
N HIS A 14 4.85 -4.41 5.60
CA HIS A 14 3.60 -3.68 5.78
C HIS A 14 3.43 -2.69 4.63
N TRP A 15 2.46 -2.98 3.77
CA TRP A 15 1.97 -2.08 2.73
C TRP A 15 0.73 -1.36 3.23
N PHE A 16 0.68 -0.04 3.07
CA PHE A 16 -0.45 0.77 3.50
C PHE A 16 -0.80 1.84 2.47
N VAL A 17 -2.10 2.13 2.37
CA VAL A 17 -2.69 3.16 1.51
C VAL A 17 -3.73 3.95 2.28
N GLU A 18 -3.77 5.26 2.06
CA GLU A 18 -4.80 6.14 2.61
C GLU A 18 -5.73 6.63 1.49
N GLN A 19 -6.96 6.14 1.50
CA GLN A 19 -8.01 6.64 0.62
C GLN A 19 -8.33 8.10 1.00
N GLY A 20 -8.15 9.01 0.03
CA GLY A 20 -8.49 10.44 0.17
C GLY A 20 -7.30 11.40 0.12
N CYS A 21 -6.07 10.91 0.27
CA CYS A 21 -4.86 11.75 0.22
C CYS A 21 -3.81 11.26 -0.79
N ASN A 22 -4.16 10.27 -1.62
CA ASN A 22 -3.23 9.54 -2.49
C ASN A 22 -1.99 9.04 -1.75
N TYR A 23 -1.99 8.94 -0.42
CA TYR A 23 -0.79 8.66 0.32
C TYR A 23 -0.60 7.16 0.44
N CYS A 24 0.59 6.68 0.08
CA CYS A 24 0.92 5.27 0.19
C CYS A 24 2.32 5.04 0.72
N GLY A 25 2.57 3.83 1.21
CA GLY A 25 3.88 3.49 1.72
C GLY A 25 4.09 2.01 1.98
N TYR A 26 5.36 1.69 2.13
CA TYR A 26 5.84 0.38 2.51
C TYR A 26 6.80 0.53 3.67
N ALA A 27 6.64 -0.33 4.67
CA ALA A 27 7.55 -0.41 5.80
C ALA A 27 7.94 -1.87 6.09
N ARG A 28 9.24 -2.10 6.29
CA ARG A 28 9.80 -3.39 6.70
C ARG A 28 10.35 -3.29 8.11
N TYR A 29 9.96 -4.24 8.95
CA TYR A 29 10.38 -4.31 10.34
C TYR A 29 11.04 -5.65 10.64
N VAL A 30 12.22 -5.60 11.25
CA VAL A 30 13.00 -6.79 11.63
C VAL A 30 13.45 -6.67 13.08
N LYS A 31 13.13 -7.68 13.90
CA LYS A 31 13.48 -7.78 15.32
C LYS A 31 13.09 -6.57 16.17
N GLY A 32 12.10 -5.78 15.74
CA GLY A 32 11.70 -4.56 16.44
C GLY A 32 12.32 -3.27 15.96
N GLU A 33 13.08 -3.31 14.87
CA GLU A 33 13.65 -2.14 14.23
C GLU A 33 12.97 -1.91 12.88
N THR A 34 12.84 -0.65 12.47
CA THR A 34 12.37 -0.29 11.13
C THR A 34 13.58 -0.28 10.21
N GLU A 35 13.65 -1.25 9.29
CA GLU A 35 14.75 -1.31 8.31
C GLU A 35 14.45 -0.46 7.08
N VAL A 36 13.20 -0.51 6.61
CA VAL A 36 12.76 0.24 5.43
C VAL A 36 11.52 1.01 5.79
N TYR A 37 11.48 2.27 5.37
CA TYR A 37 10.29 3.10 5.42
C TYR A 37 10.30 3.99 4.18
N ILE A 38 9.44 3.66 3.22
CA ILE A 38 9.24 4.44 2.00
C ILE A 38 7.79 4.88 1.91
N THR A 39 7.61 6.07 1.37
CA THR A 39 6.30 6.70 1.20
C THR A 39 6.28 7.35 -0.16
N ASP A 40 5.15 7.28 -0.84
CA ASP A 40 4.97 7.83 -2.16
C ASP A 40 3.49 8.18 -2.38
N GLU A 41 3.17 8.67 -3.57
CA GLU A 41 1.81 9.05 -3.93
C GLU A 41 1.19 7.99 -4.86
N LEU A 42 -0.07 7.64 -4.63
CA LEU A 42 -0.84 6.71 -5.45
C LEU A 42 -1.09 7.33 -6.82
N GLU A 43 -0.75 6.55 -7.84
CA GLU A 43 -1.04 6.85 -9.22
C GLU A 43 -2.31 6.12 -9.62
N TRP A 44 -3.33 6.89 -10.02
CA TRP A 44 -4.63 6.37 -10.40
C TRP A 44 -4.75 6.26 -11.91
N GLY A 45 -5.32 5.15 -12.36
CA GLY A 45 -5.76 4.99 -13.74
C GLY A 45 -6.92 5.92 -14.05
N ASN A 46 -7.14 6.15 -15.34
CA ASN A 46 -8.34 6.86 -15.78
C ASN A 46 -9.55 5.92 -15.59
N ALA A 47 -10.56 6.38 -14.86
CA ALA A 47 -11.90 5.80 -14.94
C ALA A 47 -12.48 6.09 -16.34
N ASP A 48 -13.31 5.16 -16.84
CA ASP A 48 -14.00 5.38 -18.09
C ASP A 48 -15.12 6.40 -17.86
N PRO A 49 -15.10 7.56 -18.55
CA PRO A 49 -16.08 8.62 -18.31
C PRO A 49 -17.49 8.23 -18.77
N ASP A 50 -17.64 7.17 -19.58
CA ASP A 50 -18.92 6.69 -20.10
C ASP A 50 -19.50 5.52 -19.27
N ASP A 51 -18.73 5.00 -18.31
CA ASP A 51 -19.11 3.85 -17.49
C ASP A 51 -19.14 4.23 -15.99
N GLU A 52 -20.35 4.41 -15.46
CA GLU A 52 -20.60 4.85 -14.07
C GLU A 52 -20.21 3.78 -13.02
N ASP A 53 -19.95 2.55 -13.44
CA ASP A 53 -19.43 1.46 -12.60
C ASP A 53 -17.91 1.31 -12.73
N SER A 54 -17.24 2.17 -13.52
CA SER A 54 -15.79 2.14 -13.63
C SER A 54 -15.13 2.78 -12.42
N PHE A 55 -14.34 1.98 -11.70
CA PHE A 55 -13.52 2.44 -10.59
C PHE A 55 -12.11 2.79 -11.08
N GLN A 56 -11.51 3.82 -10.49
CA GLN A 56 -10.10 4.15 -10.76
C GLN A 56 -9.22 3.08 -10.12
N ASP A 57 -8.56 2.27 -10.94
CA ASP A 57 -7.58 1.30 -10.47
C ASP A 57 -6.28 2.00 -10.04
N ILE A 58 -5.58 1.40 -9.07
CA ILE A 58 -4.25 1.84 -8.68
C ILE A 58 -3.27 1.37 -9.75
N THR A 59 -2.71 2.31 -10.50
CA THR A 59 -1.72 2.06 -11.57
C THR A 59 -0.28 2.19 -11.09
N GLY A 60 -0.06 2.71 -9.90
CA GLY A 60 1.26 2.87 -9.34
C GLY A 60 1.25 3.41 -7.91
N PRO A 61 2.41 3.34 -7.23
CA PRO A 61 3.68 2.79 -7.71
C PRO A 61 3.73 1.24 -7.72
N GLU A 62 4.56 0.65 -8.60
CA GLU A 62 4.54 -0.80 -8.95
C GLU A 62 4.61 -1.77 -7.75
N TRP A 63 5.30 -1.37 -6.67
CA TRP A 63 5.44 -2.15 -5.44
C TRP A 63 4.15 -2.24 -4.60
N ILE A 64 3.11 -1.46 -4.92
CA ILE A 64 1.84 -1.44 -4.19
C ILE A 64 0.69 -2.15 -4.91
N ILE A 65 0.71 -2.19 -6.24
CA ILE A 65 -0.38 -2.67 -7.13
C ILE A 65 -0.84 -4.12 -6.83
N ASN A 66 -0.04 -4.95 -6.17
CA ASN A 66 -0.43 -6.33 -5.83
C ASN A 66 -0.43 -6.62 -4.33
N ASN A 67 -0.16 -5.61 -3.50
CA ASN A 67 0.02 -5.79 -2.06
C ASN A 67 -1.05 -5.09 -1.21
N VAL A 68 -1.92 -4.30 -1.84
CA VAL A 68 -3.06 -3.65 -1.16
C VAL A 68 -4.36 -4.05 -1.83
N ALA A 69 -5.46 -4.00 -1.08
CA ALA A 69 -6.77 -4.35 -1.61
C ALA A 69 -7.18 -3.35 -2.69
N HIS A 70 -7.44 -3.84 -3.90
CA HIS A 70 -8.08 -3.06 -4.96
C HIS A 70 -9.57 -3.02 -4.64
N PHE A 71 -10.14 -1.83 -4.58
CA PHE A 71 -11.59 -1.68 -4.49
C PHE A 71 -12.17 -1.86 -5.90
N GLY A 72 -12.19 -3.10 -6.36
CA GLY A 72 -13.01 -3.59 -7.46
C GLY A 72 -13.85 -4.73 -6.90
N GLY A 73 -15.14 -4.48 -6.71
CA GLY A 73 -16.12 -5.49 -6.29
C GLY A 73 -16.44 -6.50 -7.38
#